data_AF-A0AAE3YH43-F1
#
_entry.id   AF-A0AAE3YH43-F1
#
_cell.length_a   1.000
_cell.length_b   1.000
_cell.length_c   1.000
_cell.angle_alpha   90.00
_cell.angle_beta   90.00
_cell.angle_gamma   90.00
#
_symmetry.space_group_name_H-M   'P 1'
#
loop_
_entity.id
_entity.type
_entity.pdbx_description
1 polymer ?
#
loop_
_entity_poly.entity_id
_entity_poly.type
_entity_poly.pdbx_seq_one_letter_code
_entity_poly.pdbx_strand_id
1 'polypeptide(L)'
;MSIASSPRSSTPPDRPEGFSTVASAAARSVIRHFGGPLLGLPGTHFAAVSRPGSVNNPAKPFHYWWQAHYVDALVDVGWRELSTGERVNGPERPSAGELASRTVKTLVGRNFFRITNSYYDDMAWAALAIGRLDALARAAGKPGPGERLKLRHALTDQLLSAATEDIGGGLFWHTKRTFKNTAATAPAALHFARLAGEGEPDLGPRAQSLVDWLESHVVDERGLYRDGIQINEGATIVEEAVYTYNQGPVLGALLELGGEANLARAARTVEAVKAHLTQRRSHVLTTHGTGDGGLFTGVLARYLALAATDERLPEATRNRAALMVTTTADRLWEGRGERWAKTGIITKPERVLVFPRTPGAMAAEEYPGQSVVELSTQLQAWMIFEAAAAIEEHHSA
;
A
#
# COMPACT_ATOMS: atom_id res chain seq x y z
N MET A 1 -22.43 -13.33 45.66
CA MET A 1 -22.19 -14.13 44.45
C MET A 1 -22.19 -13.17 43.26
N SER A 2 -21.02 -12.77 42.81
CA SER A 2 -20.85 -11.84 41.68
C SER A 2 -20.46 -12.65 40.45
N ILE A 3 -21.29 -12.63 39.40
CA ILE A 3 -21.00 -13.25 38.12
C ILE A 3 -20.43 -12.16 37.22
N ALA A 4 -19.11 -12.14 37.08
CA ALA A 4 -18.42 -11.34 36.07
C ALA A 4 -18.58 -12.06 34.72
N SER A 5 -19.34 -11.45 33.80
CA SER A 5 -19.39 -11.90 32.40
C SER A 5 -18.23 -11.28 31.62
N SER A 6 -17.22 -12.08 31.29
CA SER A 6 -16.21 -11.70 30.30
C SER A 6 -16.84 -11.54 28.92
N PRO A 7 -16.48 -10.52 28.12
CA PRO A 7 -16.93 -10.43 26.74
C PRO A 7 -16.19 -11.48 25.91
N ARG A 8 -16.91 -12.48 25.42
CA ARG A 8 -16.39 -13.38 24.38
C ARG A 8 -16.28 -12.57 23.09
N SER A 9 -15.06 -12.42 22.56
CA SER A 9 -14.85 -12.07 21.17
C SER A 9 -15.41 -13.21 20.32
N SER A 10 -16.62 -13.06 19.79
CA SER A 10 -17.18 -14.03 18.86
C SER A 10 -16.51 -13.85 17.51
N THR A 11 -15.53 -14.68 17.20
CA THR A 11 -15.01 -14.86 15.84
C THR A 11 -16.19 -15.28 14.95
N PRO A 12 -16.40 -14.66 13.76
CA PRO A 12 -17.47 -15.06 12.85
C PRO A 12 -17.33 -16.55 12.47
N PRO A 13 -18.45 -17.29 12.30
CA PRO A 13 -18.46 -18.75 12.17
C PRO A 13 -17.70 -19.31 10.94
N ASP A 14 -17.26 -18.46 10.00
CA ASP A 14 -16.56 -18.83 8.76
C ASP A 14 -15.20 -18.11 8.57
N ARG A 15 -14.63 -17.54 9.64
CA ARG A 15 -13.29 -16.94 9.58
C ARG A 15 -12.25 -18.03 9.88
N PRO A 16 -11.25 -18.26 9.00
CA PRO A 16 -10.11 -19.12 9.30
C PRO A 16 -9.40 -18.66 10.58
N GLU A 17 -8.71 -19.57 11.28
CA GLU A 17 -7.89 -19.19 12.43
C GLU A 17 -6.79 -18.21 11.98
N GLY A 18 -6.87 -16.97 12.49
CA GLY A 18 -5.87 -15.93 12.30
C GLY A 18 -5.98 -15.10 11.00
N PHE A 19 -5.54 -13.85 11.07
CA PHE A 19 -5.40 -12.96 9.91
C PHE A 19 -4.34 -13.45 8.91
N SER A 20 -3.33 -14.20 9.33
CA SER A 20 -2.30 -14.73 8.42
C SER A 20 -2.87 -15.70 7.38
N THR A 21 -3.85 -16.52 7.78
CA THR A 21 -4.58 -17.43 6.88
C THR A 21 -5.48 -16.66 5.91
N VAL A 22 -6.16 -15.63 6.40
CA VAL A 22 -6.99 -14.70 5.60
C VAL A 22 -6.13 -13.97 4.55
N ALA A 23 -4.99 -13.42 4.96
CA ALA A 23 -4.05 -12.74 4.07
C ALA A 23 -3.51 -13.68 2.99
N SER A 24 -3.17 -14.93 3.35
CA SER A 24 -2.71 -15.95 2.41
C SER A 24 -3.80 -16.34 1.39
N ALA A 25 -5.06 -16.44 1.81
CA ALA A 25 -6.19 -16.70 0.90
C ALA A 25 -6.43 -15.54 -0.08
N ALA A 26 -6.33 -14.30 0.40
CA ALA A 26 -6.43 -13.10 -0.43
C ALA A 26 -5.27 -13.01 -1.43
N ALA A 27 -4.03 -13.16 -0.97
CA ALA A 27 -2.83 -13.19 -1.79
C ALA A 27 -2.94 -14.21 -2.93
N ARG A 28 -3.28 -15.47 -2.59
CA ARG A 28 -3.48 -16.53 -3.58
C ARG A 28 -4.53 -16.16 -4.61
N SER A 29 -5.66 -15.61 -4.17
CA SER A 29 -6.76 -15.21 -5.06
C SER A 29 -6.35 -14.08 -6.00
N VAL A 30 -5.73 -13.02 -5.48
CA VAL A 30 -5.31 -11.87 -6.28
C VAL A 30 -4.19 -12.25 -7.25
N ILE A 31 -3.18 -12.99 -6.80
CA ILE A 31 -2.07 -13.43 -7.65
C ILE A 31 -2.58 -14.32 -8.79
N ARG A 32 -3.48 -15.26 -8.52
CA ARG A 32 -4.03 -16.15 -9.54
C ARG A 32 -5.03 -15.45 -10.47
N HIS A 33 -5.81 -14.52 -9.95
CA HIS A 33 -6.83 -13.85 -10.74
C HIS A 33 -6.24 -12.76 -11.65
N PHE A 34 -5.30 -11.97 -11.15
CA PHE A 34 -4.76 -10.81 -11.85
C PHE A 34 -3.35 -11.02 -12.39
N GLY A 35 -2.50 -11.76 -11.67
CA GLY A 35 -1.10 -11.96 -12.03
C GLY A 35 -0.91 -12.97 -13.18
N GLY A 36 0.04 -12.71 -14.06
CA GLY A 36 0.46 -13.66 -15.08
C GLY A 36 1.60 -13.15 -15.97
N PRO A 37 2.11 -13.98 -16.89
CA PRO A 37 3.13 -13.57 -17.84
C PRO A 37 2.57 -12.53 -18.81
N LEU A 38 3.36 -11.49 -19.08
CA LEU A 38 3.02 -10.47 -20.05
C LEU A 38 3.08 -11.06 -21.46
N LEU A 39 1.98 -11.01 -22.22
CA LEU A 39 1.87 -11.59 -23.56
C LEU A 39 2.31 -13.07 -23.65
N GLY A 40 2.25 -13.83 -22.55
CA GLY A 40 2.72 -15.22 -22.51
C GLY A 40 4.25 -15.38 -22.50
N LEU A 41 5.02 -14.28 -22.40
CA LEU A 41 6.47 -14.30 -22.38
C LEU A 41 6.99 -14.96 -21.08
N PRO A 42 7.73 -16.07 -21.16
CA PRO A 42 8.33 -16.71 -19.99
C PRO A 42 9.24 -15.74 -19.21
N GLY A 43 9.27 -15.87 -17.89
CA GLY A 43 10.10 -15.04 -17.02
C GLY A 43 9.56 -13.63 -16.74
N THR A 44 8.48 -13.21 -17.41
CA THR A 44 7.74 -11.98 -17.07
C THR A 44 6.64 -12.26 -16.04
N HIS A 45 6.24 -11.23 -15.31
CA HIS A 45 5.06 -11.28 -14.44
C HIS A 45 4.46 -9.88 -14.35
N PHE A 46 3.15 -9.76 -14.43
CA PHE A 46 2.44 -8.48 -14.39
C PHE A 46 1.01 -8.71 -13.92
N ALA A 47 0.44 -7.75 -13.18
CA ALA A 47 -0.96 -7.83 -12.78
C ALA A 47 -1.86 -7.13 -13.81
N ALA A 48 -2.88 -7.83 -14.31
CA ALA A 48 -3.95 -7.21 -15.09
C ALA A 48 -4.65 -6.14 -14.24
N VAL A 49 -5.03 -5.01 -14.84
CA VAL A 49 -5.68 -3.90 -14.11
C VAL A 49 -7.15 -4.21 -13.78
N SER A 50 -7.77 -5.14 -14.51
CA SER A 50 -9.16 -5.57 -14.27
C SER A 50 -9.47 -6.94 -14.85
N ARG A 51 -10.49 -7.61 -14.29
CA ARG A 51 -10.95 -8.96 -14.67
C ARG A 51 -12.49 -9.11 -14.57
N PRO A 52 -13.18 -9.80 -15.51
CA PRO A 52 -12.66 -10.27 -16.78
C PRO A 52 -12.30 -9.10 -17.70
N GLY A 53 -11.17 -9.22 -18.38
CA GLY A 53 -10.61 -8.18 -19.24
C GLY A 53 -9.30 -8.64 -19.87
N SER A 54 -8.95 -8.09 -21.04
CA SER A 54 -7.66 -8.38 -21.66
C SER A 54 -6.53 -7.85 -20.77
N VAL A 55 -5.66 -8.76 -20.31
CA VAL A 55 -4.39 -8.47 -19.61
C VAL A 55 -3.48 -7.56 -20.43
N ASN A 56 -3.74 -7.51 -21.73
CA ASN A 56 -2.73 -7.19 -22.74
C ASN A 56 -3.31 -6.33 -23.87
N ASN A 57 -4.25 -5.42 -23.59
CA ASN A 57 -4.54 -4.37 -24.57
C ASN A 57 -3.52 -3.24 -24.39
N PRO A 58 -2.53 -3.06 -25.28
CA PRO A 58 -1.59 -1.94 -25.20
C PRO A 58 -2.28 -0.57 -25.32
N ALA A 59 -3.54 -0.52 -25.78
CA ALA A 59 -4.36 0.68 -25.78
C ALA A 59 -5.08 0.97 -24.43
N LYS A 60 -4.99 0.07 -23.44
CA LYS A 60 -5.49 0.35 -22.08
C LYS A 60 -4.42 1.08 -21.25
N PRO A 61 -4.82 1.94 -20.30
CA PRO A 61 -3.88 2.72 -19.49
C PRO A 61 -2.89 1.82 -18.75
N PHE A 62 -1.62 2.20 -18.79
CA PHE A 62 -0.55 1.59 -18.02
C PHE A 62 -0.57 2.16 -16.60
N HIS A 63 -1.19 1.43 -15.66
CA HIS A 63 -1.25 1.84 -14.25
C HIS A 63 0.05 1.46 -13.53
N TYR A 64 1.09 2.29 -13.69
CA TYR A 64 2.42 2.08 -13.12
C TYR A 64 2.37 1.90 -11.59
N TRP A 65 1.69 2.81 -10.88
CA TRP A 65 1.67 2.76 -9.41
C TRP A 65 0.86 1.58 -8.84
N TRP A 66 -0.17 1.08 -9.55
CA TRP A 66 -0.86 -0.16 -9.14
C TRP A 66 0.08 -1.35 -9.16
N GLN A 67 1.02 -1.39 -10.10
CA GLN A 67 2.05 -2.43 -10.13
C GLN A 67 3.08 -2.24 -9.03
N ALA A 68 3.43 -1.00 -8.68
CA ALA A 68 4.29 -0.73 -7.53
C ALA A 68 3.65 -1.28 -6.24
N HIS A 69 2.36 -1.04 -6.00
CA HIS A 69 1.65 -1.64 -4.87
C HIS A 69 1.45 -3.15 -4.98
N TYR A 70 1.32 -3.71 -6.19
CA TYR A 70 1.32 -5.15 -6.38
C TYR A 70 2.68 -5.78 -6.00
N VAL A 71 3.79 -5.15 -6.36
CA VAL A 71 5.14 -5.54 -5.87
C VAL A 71 5.18 -5.45 -4.36
N ASP A 72 4.66 -4.38 -3.78
CA ASP A 72 4.65 -4.13 -2.34
C ASP A 72 3.87 -5.20 -1.56
N ALA A 73 2.70 -5.63 -2.07
CA ALA A 73 1.90 -6.71 -1.50
C ALA A 73 2.55 -8.09 -1.69
N LEU A 74 3.23 -8.32 -2.83
CA LEU A 74 4.06 -9.52 -3.02
C LEU A 74 5.23 -9.58 -2.03
N VAL A 75 5.79 -8.43 -1.64
CA VAL A 75 6.84 -8.37 -0.62
C VAL A 75 6.29 -8.73 0.76
N ASP A 76 5.06 -8.30 1.11
CA ASP A 76 4.40 -8.71 2.37
C ASP A 76 4.31 -10.24 2.47
N VAL A 77 3.80 -10.88 1.39
CA VAL A 77 3.76 -12.34 1.29
C VAL A 77 5.16 -12.92 1.35
N GLY A 78 6.13 -12.34 0.66
CA GLY A 78 7.50 -12.81 0.63
C GLY A 78 8.14 -12.89 2.02
N TRP A 79 7.87 -11.93 2.91
CA TRP A 79 8.31 -11.99 4.31
C TRP A 79 7.68 -13.16 5.06
N ARG A 80 6.38 -13.41 4.87
CA ARG A 80 5.73 -14.59 5.48
C ARG A 80 6.24 -15.91 4.90
N GLU A 81 6.43 -16.01 3.59
CA GLU A 81 7.03 -17.19 2.96
C GLU A 81 8.44 -17.45 3.50
N LEU A 82 9.22 -16.39 3.76
CA LEU A 82 10.55 -16.50 4.36
C LEU A 82 10.46 -17.00 5.82
N SER A 83 9.52 -16.48 6.62
CA SER A 83 9.36 -16.86 8.02
C SER A 83 8.83 -18.29 8.22
N THR A 84 7.90 -18.72 7.36
CA THR A 84 7.21 -20.02 7.47
C THR A 84 7.90 -21.12 6.67
N GLY A 85 8.68 -20.76 5.65
CA GLY A 85 9.20 -21.69 4.65
C GLY A 85 8.15 -22.18 3.64
N GLU A 86 6.91 -21.72 3.74
CA GLU A 86 5.79 -22.18 2.90
C GLU A 86 5.42 -21.15 1.84
N ARG A 87 5.26 -21.59 0.59
CA ARG A 87 4.83 -20.71 -0.51
C ARG A 87 3.32 -20.61 -0.59
N VAL A 88 2.77 -19.40 -0.58
CA VAL A 88 1.31 -19.15 -0.61
C VAL A 88 0.65 -19.71 -1.88
N ASN A 89 1.40 -19.75 -2.97
CA ASN A 89 0.95 -20.26 -4.27
C ASN A 89 1.27 -21.74 -4.51
N GLY A 90 1.83 -22.44 -3.52
CA GLY A 90 2.26 -23.83 -3.62
C GLY A 90 3.74 -23.97 -4.03
N PRO A 91 4.37 -25.13 -3.72
CA PRO A 91 5.82 -25.33 -3.83
C PRO A 91 6.35 -25.29 -5.27
N GLU A 92 5.52 -25.65 -6.26
CA GLU A 92 5.90 -25.70 -7.67
C GLU A 92 5.91 -24.32 -8.35
N ARG A 93 5.31 -23.30 -7.72
CA ARG A 93 5.22 -21.95 -8.28
C ARG A 93 6.35 -21.06 -7.75
N PRO A 94 6.73 -19.99 -8.48
CA PRO A 94 7.71 -19.03 -7.98
C PRO A 94 7.28 -18.44 -6.64
N SER A 95 8.25 -18.16 -5.78
CA SER A 95 8.01 -17.41 -4.53
C SER A 95 7.49 -16.00 -4.82
N ALA A 96 6.82 -15.39 -3.86
CA ALA A 96 6.32 -14.03 -3.99
C ALA A 96 7.44 -13.02 -4.24
N GLY A 97 8.63 -13.19 -3.63
CA GLY A 97 9.81 -12.37 -3.91
C GLY A 97 10.35 -12.51 -5.35
N GLU A 98 10.23 -13.71 -5.96
CA GLU A 98 10.56 -13.92 -7.37
C GLU A 98 9.51 -13.26 -8.29
N LEU A 99 8.23 -13.38 -7.97
CA LEU A 99 7.15 -12.70 -8.70
C LEU A 99 7.33 -11.16 -8.63
N ALA A 100 7.68 -10.62 -7.46
CA ALA A 100 7.97 -9.21 -7.26
C ALA A 100 9.14 -8.76 -8.15
N SER A 101 10.24 -9.51 -8.14
CA SER A 101 11.41 -9.24 -9.00
C SER A 101 11.07 -9.28 -10.49
N ARG A 102 10.26 -10.26 -10.94
CA ARG A 102 9.78 -10.33 -12.33
C ARG A 102 8.86 -9.16 -12.68
N THR A 103 8.03 -8.72 -11.74
CA THR A 103 7.14 -7.57 -11.93
C THR A 103 7.92 -6.28 -12.13
N VAL A 104 8.95 -6.01 -11.31
CA VAL A 104 9.82 -4.84 -11.49
C VAL A 104 10.50 -4.85 -12.86
N LYS A 105 11.06 -6.00 -13.28
CA LYS A 105 11.66 -6.13 -14.62
C LYS A 105 10.66 -5.90 -15.74
N THR A 106 9.46 -6.45 -15.59
CA THR A 106 8.38 -6.32 -16.59
C THR A 106 7.87 -4.88 -16.65
N LEU A 107 7.76 -4.18 -15.52
CA LEU A 107 7.43 -2.77 -15.42
C LEU A 107 8.43 -1.91 -16.20
N VAL A 108 9.73 -2.10 -15.96
CA VAL A 108 10.81 -1.39 -16.68
C VAL A 108 10.74 -1.68 -18.18
N GLY A 109 10.56 -2.94 -18.58
CA GLY A 109 10.43 -3.32 -19.99
C GLY A 109 9.22 -2.67 -20.67
N ARG A 110 8.06 -2.63 -19.99
CA ARG A 110 6.84 -1.95 -20.50
C ARG A 110 6.98 -0.44 -20.57
N ASN A 111 7.77 0.15 -19.68
CA ASN A 111 8.04 1.59 -19.65
C ASN A 111 9.29 1.94 -20.48
N PHE A 112 9.42 1.33 -21.67
CA PHE A 112 10.49 1.57 -22.63
C PHE A 112 11.91 1.50 -22.03
N PHE A 113 12.16 0.49 -21.19
CA PHE A 113 13.42 0.25 -20.49
C PHE A 113 13.83 1.38 -19.53
N ARG A 114 12.86 2.15 -19.02
CA ARG A 114 13.06 3.18 -18.00
C ARG A 114 12.22 2.88 -16.77
N ILE A 115 12.74 3.18 -15.59
CA ILE A 115 11.94 3.15 -14.36
C ILE A 115 11.24 4.48 -14.10
N THR A 116 11.76 5.57 -14.67
CA THR A 116 11.25 6.92 -14.48
C THR A 116 10.06 7.19 -15.40
N ASN A 117 9.16 8.07 -14.97
CA ASN A 117 8.02 8.54 -15.75
C ASN A 117 7.74 10.03 -15.44
N SER A 118 6.57 10.57 -15.84
CA SER A 118 6.26 12.00 -15.63
C SER A 118 5.59 12.33 -14.29
N TYR A 119 5.22 11.31 -13.51
CA TYR A 119 4.51 11.37 -12.24
C TYR A 119 5.48 11.00 -11.10
N TYR A 120 5.75 11.94 -10.20
CA TYR A 120 6.74 11.73 -9.14
C TYR A 120 6.21 10.87 -7.99
N ASP A 121 4.90 10.88 -7.75
CA ASP A 121 4.22 9.94 -6.85
C ASP A 121 4.36 8.49 -7.32
N ASP A 122 4.09 8.21 -8.59
CA ASP A 122 4.34 6.89 -9.20
C ASP A 122 5.77 6.42 -8.93
N MET A 123 6.75 7.28 -9.19
CA MET A 123 8.17 7.02 -8.96
C MET A 123 8.49 6.80 -7.46
N ALA A 124 7.87 7.54 -6.55
CA ALA A 124 8.04 7.37 -5.11
C ALA A 124 7.51 6.01 -4.64
N TRP A 125 6.34 5.58 -5.12
CA TRP A 125 5.78 4.26 -4.81
C TRP A 125 6.66 3.12 -5.30
N ALA A 126 7.20 3.23 -6.52
CA ALA A 126 8.15 2.24 -7.02
C ALA A 126 9.45 2.21 -6.20
N ALA A 127 9.95 3.38 -5.77
CA ALA A 127 11.17 3.46 -4.97
C ALA A 127 11.00 2.73 -3.62
N LEU A 128 9.86 2.94 -2.96
CA LEU A 128 9.50 2.25 -1.71
C LEU A 128 9.36 0.74 -1.91
N ALA A 129 8.62 0.30 -2.93
CA ALA A 129 8.39 -1.11 -3.21
C ALA A 129 9.69 -1.85 -3.56
N ILE A 130 10.57 -1.24 -4.36
CA ILE A 130 11.89 -1.80 -4.71
C ILE A 130 12.80 -1.85 -3.48
N GLY A 131 12.80 -0.82 -2.63
CA GLY A 131 13.56 -0.82 -1.37
C GLY A 131 13.15 -1.96 -0.44
N ARG A 132 11.83 -2.19 -0.27
CA ARG A 132 11.33 -3.32 0.51
C ARG A 132 11.67 -4.67 -0.12
N LEU A 133 11.63 -4.79 -1.44
CA LEU A 133 12.05 -6.00 -2.16
C LEU A 133 13.55 -6.27 -1.98
N ASP A 134 14.39 -5.24 -1.96
CA ASP A 134 15.82 -5.37 -1.68
C ASP A 134 16.07 -5.88 -0.25
N ALA A 135 15.35 -5.33 0.74
CA ALA A 135 15.43 -5.81 2.11
C ALA A 135 15.04 -7.29 2.24
N LEU A 136 13.93 -7.69 1.59
CA LEU A 136 13.50 -9.09 1.56
C LEU A 136 14.54 -10.01 0.91
N ALA A 137 15.12 -9.59 -0.23
CA ALA A 137 16.14 -10.37 -0.92
C ALA A 137 17.39 -10.56 -0.05
N ARG A 138 17.84 -9.50 0.64
CA ARG A 138 18.96 -9.56 1.60
C ARG A 138 18.66 -10.55 2.73
N ALA A 139 17.49 -10.46 3.36
CA ALA A 139 17.08 -11.37 4.42
C ALA A 139 17.00 -12.84 3.97
N ALA A 140 16.62 -13.07 2.70
CA ALA A 140 16.60 -14.40 2.10
C ALA A 140 17.98 -14.91 1.62
N GLY A 141 19.08 -14.19 1.91
CA GLY A 141 20.43 -14.54 1.45
C GLY A 141 20.62 -14.46 -0.08
N LYS A 142 19.70 -13.80 -0.79
CA LYS A 142 19.78 -13.63 -2.25
C LYS A 142 20.48 -12.29 -2.52
N PRO A 143 21.65 -12.26 -3.18
CA PRO A 143 22.31 -11.00 -3.49
C PRO A 143 21.35 -10.12 -4.28
N GLY A 144 21.12 -8.90 -3.78
CA GLY A 144 20.35 -7.91 -4.53
C GLY A 144 21.04 -7.70 -5.88
N PRO A 145 20.37 -7.92 -7.02
CA PRO A 145 20.99 -7.66 -8.30
C PRO A 145 21.32 -6.17 -8.33
N GLY A 146 22.57 -5.82 -8.60
CA GLY A 146 23.01 -4.42 -8.71
C GLY A 146 22.17 -3.59 -9.69
N GLU A 147 21.38 -4.24 -10.54
CA GLU A 147 20.30 -3.65 -11.32
C GLU A 147 19.27 -2.89 -10.47
N ARG A 148 18.74 -3.46 -9.37
CA ARG A 148 17.72 -2.79 -8.53
C ARG A 148 18.28 -1.57 -7.80
N LEU A 149 19.54 -1.59 -7.39
CA LEU A 149 20.22 -0.43 -6.83
C LEU A 149 20.26 0.73 -7.85
N LYS A 150 20.59 0.44 -9.11
CA LYS A 150 20.56 1.46 -10.19
C LYS A 150 19.16 2.02 -10.40
N LEU A 151 18.12 1.19 -10.35
CA LEU A 151 16.74 1.66 -10.44
C LEU A 151 16.38 2.59 -9.28
N ARG A 152 16.75 2.22 -8.04
CA ARG A 152 16.52 3.06 -6.85
C ARG A 152 17.26 4.39 -6.96
N HIS A 153 18.51 4.40 -7.41
CA HIS A 153 19.27 5.64 -7.60
C HIS A 153 18.58 6.56 -8.63
N ALA A 154 18.20 6.02 -9.78
CA ALA A 154 17.50 6.81 -10.81
C ALA A 154 16.17 7.39 -10.30
N LEU A 155 15.43 6.65 -9.46
CA LEU A 155 14.22 7.15 -8.82
C LEU A 155 14.53 8.23 -7.78
N THR A 156 15.52 8.01 -6.90
CA THR A 156 15.98 8.99 -5.91
C THR A 156 16.36 10.31 -6.57
N ASP A 157 17.12 10.27 -7.67
CA ASP A 157 17.53 11.48 -8.40
C ASP A 157 16.33 12.27 -8.93
N GLN A 158 15.30 11.58 -9.45
CA GLN A 158 14.07 12.24 -9.90
C GLN A 158 13.30 12.87 -8.74
N LEU A 159 13.17 12.18 -7.61
CA LEU A 159 12.48 12.70 -6.43
C LEU A 159 13.22 13.92 -5.85
N LEU A 160 14.55 13.87 -5.78
CA LEU A 160 15.37 15.01 -5.37
C LEU A 160 15.21 16.19 -6.32
N SER A 161 15.07 15.95 -7.62
CA SER A 161 14.84 17.02 -8.61
C SER A 161 13.46 17.70 -8.48
N ALA A 162 12.49 17.01 -7.88
CA ALA A 162 11.11 17.45 -7.73
C ALA A 162 10.84 18.13 -6.37
N ALA A 163 11.67 17.84 -5.37
CA ALA A 163 11.70 18.54 -4.09
C ALA A 163 12.42 19.88 -4.28
N THR A 164 11.64 20.96 -4.40
CA THR A 164 12.15 22.31 -4.65
C THR A 164 11.66 23.29 -3.60
N GLU A 165 12.33 24.45 -3.49
CA GLU A 165 11.96 25.52 -2.54
C GLU A 165 10.76 26.36 -2.99
N ASP A 166 10.20 26.11 -4.19
CA ASP A 166 8.97 26.77 -4.62
C ASP A 166 7.88 26.57 -3.56
N ILE A 167 7.17 27.64 -3.21
CA ILE A 167 6.17 27.66 -2.13
C ILE A 167 6.67 27.08 -0.79
N GLY A 168 7.95 27.31 -0.48
CA GLY A 168 8.56 26.98 0.81
C GLY A 168 8.93 25.51 1.01
N GLY A 169 8.94 24.71 -0.07
CA GLY A 169 9.32 23.30 -0.02
C GLY A 169 8.31 22.38 -0.70
N GLY A 170 8.26 21.11 -0.28
CA GLY A 170 7.37 20.11 -0.85
C GLY A 170 7.81 19.62 -2.22
N LEU A 171 7.13 18.58 -2.71
CA LEU A 171 7.50 17.86 -3.92
C LEU A 171 6.41 18.01 -4.99
N PHE A 172 6.81 18.33 -6.21
CA PHE A 172 5.89 18.42 -7.35
C PHE A 172 5.30 17.05 -7.70
N TRP A 173 4.01 17.02 -7.99
CA TRP A 173 3.31 15.81 -8.40
C TRP A 173 3.74 15.30 -9.78
N HIS A 174 3.92 16.22 -10.73
CA HIS A 174 4.23 15.90 -12.12
C HIS A 174 5.36 16.79 -12.65
N THR A 175 6.10 16.34 -13.66
CA THR A 175 7.13 17.10 -14.40
C THR A 175 6.66 18.44 -14.97
N LYS A 176 5.34 18.69 -15.08
CA LYS A 176 4.78 20.00 -15.47
C LYS A 176 4.93 21.06 -14.37
N ARG A 177 5.13 20.63 -13.12
CA ARG A 177 5.41 21.48 -11.96
C ARG A 177 4.35 22.54 -11.66
N THR A 178 3.08 22.17 -11.80
CA THR A 178 1.91 23.04 -11.51
C THR A 178 1.16 22.64 -10.23
N PHE A 179 1.56 21.56 -9.57
CA PHE A 179 0.88 21.02 -8.39
C PHE A 179 1.91 20.36 -7.48
N LYS A 180 1.95 20.74 -6.20
CA LYS A 180 2.68 20.02 -5.15
C LYS A 180 1.67 19.32 -4.26
N ASN A 181 1.84 18.03 -4.02
CA ASN A 181 0.81 17.24 -3.35
C ASN A 181 1.38 16.27 -2.31
N THR A 182 0.51 15.86 -1.41
CA THR A 182 0.84 14.90 -0.33
C THR A 182 1.23 13.55 -0.91
N ALA A 183 0.57 13.13 -2.00
CA ALA A 183 0.80 11.87 -2.67
C ALA A 183 2.21 11.69 -3.25
N ALA A 184 2.89 12.78 -3.62
CA ALA A 184 4.28 12.73 -4.07
C ALA A 184 5.26 13.07 -2.93
N THR A 185 4.91 14.05 -2.09
CA THR A 185 5.77 14.55 -1.02
C THR A 185 5.98 13.53 0.10
N ALA A 186 4.89 12.93 0.61
CA ALA A 186 4.96 12.02 1.74
C ALA A 186 5.70 10.70 1.46
N PRO A 187 5.45 9.97 0.35
CA PRO A 187 6.22 8.76 0.06
C PRO A 187 7.68 9.05 -0.32
N ALA A 188 7.99 10.22 -0.90
CA ALA A 188 9.38 10.63 -1.10
C ALA A 188 10.10 10.91 0.22
N ALA A 189 9.45 11.61 1.15
CA ALA A 189 9.98 11.83 2.50
C ALA A 189 10.26 10.50 3.21
N LEU A 190 9.32 9.55 3.13
CA LEU A 190 9.50 8.20 3.66
C LEU A 190 10.69 7.47 3.02
N HIS A 191 10.81 7.54 1.69
CA HIS A 191 11.92 6.91 0.97
C HIS A 191 13.28 7.51 1.39
N PHE A 192 13.36 8.83 1.52
CA PHE A 192 14.57 9.52 2.00
C PHE A 192 14.90 9.19 3.46
N ALA A 193 13.91 9.12 4.36
CA ALA A 193 14.11 8.73 5.75
C ALA A 193 14.70 7.32 5.87
N ARG A 194 14.18 6.38 5.08
CA ARG A 194 14.71 5.00 5.03
C ARG A 194 16.13 4.95 4.49
N LEU A 195 16.42 5.67 3.40
CA LEU A 195 17.77 5.73 2.86
C LEU A 195 18.77 6.33 3.86
N ALA A 196 18.35 7.31 4.67
CA ALA A 196 19.18 7.84 5.74
C ALA A 196 19.58 6.76 6.75
N GLY A 197 18.65 5.87 7.12
CA GLY A 197 18.94 4.69 7.94
C GLY A 197 19.75 3.59 7.23
N GLU A 198 19.74 3.56 5.89
CA GLU A 198 20.52 2.61 5.07
C GLU A 198 21.93 3.10 4.72
N GLY A 199 22.38 4.25 5.24
CA GLY A 199 23.75 4.76 5.06
C GLY A 199 23.87 6.03 4.21
N GLU A 200 22.77 6.72 3.92
CA GLU A 200 22.75 8.01 3.20
C GLU A 200 22.25 9.15 4.13
N PRO A 201 22.97 9.47 5.23
CA PRO A 201 22.47 10.31 6.32
C PRO A 201 22.06 11.73 5.88
N ASP A 202 22.63 12.25 4.80
CA ASP A 202 22.31 13.56 4.23
C ASP A 202 20.86 13.65 3.71
N LEU A 203 20.19 12.52 3.50
CA LEU A 203 18.78 12.47 3.12
C LEU A 203 17.83 12.62 4.31
N GLY A 204 18.30 12.44 5.55
CA GLY A 204 17.48 12.61 6.76
C GLY A 204 16.91 14.02 6.91
N PRO A 205 17.74 15.08 6.85
CA PRO A 205 17.26 16.46 6.87
C PRO A 205 16.30 16.79 5.72
N ARG A 206 16.50 16.19 4.53
CA ARG A 206 15.58 16.36 3.38
C ARG A 206 14.23 15.69 3.63
N ALA A 207 14.22 14.50 4.23
CA ALA A 207 12.97 13.86 4.63
C ALA A 207 12.21 14.70 5.67
N GLN A 208 12.93 15.25 6.65
CA GLN A 208 12.35 16.10 7.69
C GLN A 208 11.74 17.38 7.10
N SER A 209 12.43 18.07 6.18
CA SER A 209 11.88 19.29 5.57
C SER A 209 10.60 19.04 4.76
N LEU A 210 10.47 17.87 4.12
CA LEU A 210 9.25 17.50 3.39
C LEU A 210 8.08 17.23 4.33
N VAL A 211 8.27 16.55 5.47
CA VAL A 211 7.17 16.37 6.44
C VAL A 211 6.81 17.66 7.17
N ASP A 212 7.77 18.55 7.41
CA ASP A 212 7.51 19.88 7.98
C ASP A 212 6.74 20.77 6.99
N TRP A 213 7.04 20.67 5.69
CA TRP A 213 6.27 21.34 4.65
C TRP A 213 4.81 20.84 4.65
N LEU A 214 4.61 19.52 4.73
CA LEU A 214 3.26 18.95 4.80
C LEU A 214 2.48 19.44 6.01
N GLU A 215 3.11 19.45 7.19
CA GLU A 215 2.52 19.94 8.44
C GLU A 215 2.16 21.43 8.36
N SER A 216 2.94 22.24 7.65
CA SER A 216 2.72 23.69 7.61
C SER A 216 1.76 24.15 6.50
N HIS A 217 1.64 23.38 5.40
CA HIS A 217 0.94 23.83 4.19
C HIS A 217 -0.35 23.08 3.87
N VAL A 218 -0.44 21.79 4.23
CA VAL A 218 -1.56 20.94 3.79
C VAL A 218 -2.26 20.20 4.92
N VAL A 219 -1.79 20.30 6.16
CA VAL A 219 -2.58 19.79 7.30
C VAL A 219 -3.81 20.68 7.51
N ASP A 220 -4.96 20.06 7.75
CA ASP A 220 -6.19 20.75 8.10
C ASP A 220 -6.37 20.86 9.62
N GLU A 221 -7.39 21.61 10.03
CA GLU A 221 -7.75 21.83 11.43
C GLU A 221 -8.15 20.55 12.19
N ARG A 222 -8.44 19.46 11.48
CA ARG A 222 -8.76 18.16 12.04
C ARG A 222 -7.51 17.31 12.27
N GLY A 223 -6.35 17.75 11.77
CA GLY A 223 -5.10 17.00 11.79
C GLY A 223 -4.96 15.98 10.65
N LEU A 224 -5.69 16.18 9.54
CA LEU A 224 -5.55 15.37 8.32
C LEU A 224 -4.81 16.15 7.24
N TYR A 225 -4.01 15.44 6.46
CA TYR A 225 -3.29 16.01 5.33
C TYR A 225 -4.20 16.03 4.09
N ARG A 226 -4.45 17.24 3.58
CA ARG A 226 -5.15 17.53 2.34
C ARG A 226 -4.36 17.08 1.12
N ASP A 227 -4.97 17.17 -0.06
CA ASP A 227 -4.38 16.59 -1.28
C ASP A 227 -3.13 17.36 -1.72
N GLY A 228 -3.18 18.69 -1.78
CA GLY A 228 -2.03 19.47 -2.21
C GLY A 228 -2.32 20.94 -2.44
N ILE A 229 -1.43 21.58 -3.18
CA ILE A 229 -1.49 23.00 -3.54
C ILE A 229 -1.25 23.16 -5.03
N GLN A 230 -2.25 23.68 -5.74
CA GLN A 230 -2.10 24.12 -7.13
C GLN A 230 -1.31 25.42 -7.18
N ILE A 231 -0.44 25.53 -8.19
CA ILE A 231 0.40 26.70 -8.44
C ILE A 231 0.03 27.23 -9.84
N ASN A 232 -0.66 28.37 -9.86
CA ASN A 232 -1.17 29.01 -11.07
C ASN A 232 -0.67 30.45 -11.14
N GLU A 233 0.29 30.75 -12.02
CA GLU A 233 0.77 32.12 -12.32
C GLU A 233 1.06 32.99 -11.08
N GLY A 234 1.64 32.38 -10.04
CA GLY A 234 2.00 33.07 -8.78
C GLY A 234 0.93 33.03 -7.68
N ALA A 235 -0.27 32.53 -7.97
CA ALA A 235 -1.29 32.22 -6.98
C ALA A 235 -1.20 30.74 -6.54
N THR A 236 -1.51 30.48 -5.27
CA THR A 236 -1.62 29.14 -4.70
C THR A 236 -3.05 28.84 -4.28
N ILE A 237 -3.53 27.63 -4.59
CA ILE A 237 -4.86 27.17 -4.20
C ILE A 237 -4.70 25.83 -3.50
N VAL A 238 -5.12 25.76 -2.23
CA VAL A 238 -5.11 24.51 -1.46
C VAL A 238 -6.27 23.64 -1.92
N GLU A 239 -5.98 22.37 -2.23
CA GLU A 239 -6.99 21.37 -2.55
C GLU A 239 -7.58 20.79 -1.27
N GLU A 240 -8.83 21.14 -0.98
CA GLU A 240 -9.54 20.75 0.25
C GLU A 240 -9.85 19.25 0.35
N ALA A 241 -9.63 18.50 -0.72
CA ALA A 241 -9.86 17.06 -0.74
C ALA A 241 -8.95 16.34 0.26
N VAL A 242 -9.54 15.42 1.03
CA VAL A 242 -8.82 14.57 1.97
C VAL A 242 -9.06 13.11 1.61
N TYR A 243 -7.96 12.38 1.38
CA TYR A 243 -7.99 10.97 1.01
C TYR A 243 -7.24 10.12 2.03
N THR A 244 -7.65 8.86 2.21
CA THR A 244 -7.01 7.95 3.18
C THR A 244 -5.53 7.71 2.86
N TYR A 245 -5.17 7.57 1.58
CA TYR A 245 -3.79 7.29 1.17
C TYR A 245 -2.79 8.41 1.48
N ASN A 246 -3.24 9.67 1.56
CA ASN A 246 -2.38 10.80 1.91
C ASN A 246 -1.83 10.66 3.33
N GLN A 247 -2.63 10.10 4.25
CA GLN A 247 -2.27 10.02 5.67
C GLN A 247 -1.21 8.94 5.93
N GLY A 248 -1.25 7.85 5.14
CA GLY A 248 -0.42 6.67 5.36
C GLY A 248 1.09 6.96 5.28
N PRO A 249 1.62 7.42 4.14
CA PRO A 249 3.06 7.69 4.01
C PRO A 249 3.54 8.80 4.93
N VAL A 250 2.68 9.75 5.32
CA VAL A 250 3.04 10.74 6.34
C VAL A 250 3.27 10.06 7.68
N LEU A 251 2.35 9.20 8.13
CA LEU A 251 2.57 8.34 9.30
C LEU A 251 3.88 7.55 9.17
N GLY A 252 4.10 6.90 8.03
CA GLY A 252 5.34 6.16 7.78
C GLY A 252 6.59 7.03 7.94
N ALA A 253 6.63 8.19 7.29
CA ALA A 253 7.79 9.08 7.33
C ALA A 253 8.06 9.61 8.74
N LEU A 254 7.01 9.99 9.48
CA LEU A 254 7.11 10.46 10.86
C LEU A 254 7.66 9.36 11.80
N LEU A 255 7.24 8.10 11.60
CA LEU A 255 7.74 6.97 12.38
C LEU A 255 9.21 6.65 12.06
N GLU A 256 9.61 6.67 10.78
CA GLU A 256 11.01 6.45 10.40
C GLU A 256 11.92 7.57 10.94
N LEU A 257 11.49 8.84 10.83
CA LEU A 257 12.24 9.99 11.35
C LEU A 257 12.31 10.01 12.88
N GLY A 258 11.26 9.56 13.56
CA GLY A 258 11.19 9.50 15.02
C GLY A 258 11.36 10.87 15.71
N GLY A 259 11.70 10.84 17.00
CA GLY A 259 11.77 12.04 17.84
C GLY A 259 10.40 12.49 18.36
N GLU A 260 10.39 13.15 19.51
CA GLU A 260 9.17 13.47 20.27
C GLU A 260 8.15 14.25 19.42
N ALA A 261 8.59 15.25 18.66
CA ALA A 261 7.70 16.06 17.82
C ALA A 261 7.01 15.25 16.71
N ASN A 262 7.75 14.39 16.00
CA ASN A 262 7.19 13.58 14.92
C ASN A 262 6.31 12.44 15.46
N LEU A 263 6.68 11.82 16.58
CA LEU A 263 5.84 10.82 17.24
C LEU A 263 4.53 11.43 17.76
N ALA A 264 4.57 12.66 18.28
CA ALA A 264 3.37 13.39 18.64
C ALA A 264 2.48 13.72 17.42
N ARG A 265 3.08 14.09 16.28
CA ARG A 265 2.35 14.25 15.00
C ARG A 265 1.70 12.94 14.56
N ALA A 266 2.45 11.84 14.58
CA ALA A 266 1.93 10.53 14.20
C ALA A 266 0.73 10.12 15.08
N ALA A 267 0.83 10.33 16.39
CA ALA A 267 -0.28 10.08 17.30
C ALA A 267 -1.51 10.94 16.99
N ARG A 268 -1.34 12.23 16.69
CA ARG A 268 -2.45 13.12 16.26
C ARG A 268 -3.10 12.62 14.96
N THR A 269 -2.30 12.22 13.98
CA THR A 269 -2.81 11.72 12.69
C THR A 269 -3.62 10.44 12.87
N VAL A 270 -3.20 9.52 13.74
CA VAL A 270 -4.00 8.31 14.07
C VAL A 270 -5.36 8.69 14.67
N GLU A 271 -5.40 9.66 15.58
CA GLU A 271 -6.67 10.15 16.15
C GLU A 271 -7.56 10.81 15.11
N ALA A 272 -6.98 11.64 14.25
CA ALA A 272 -7.69 12.32 13.17
C ALA A 272 -8.31 11.32 12.18
N VAL A 273 -7.53 10.30 11.78
CA VAL A 273 -8.00 9.19 10.93
C VAL A 273 -9.17 8.48 11.60
N LYS A 274 -9.04 8.14 12.89
CA LYS A 274 -10.12 7.47 13.65
C LYS A 274 -11.38 8.34 13.71
N ALA A 275 -11.25 9.64 13.87
CA ALA A 275 -12.38 10.56 14.03
C ALA A 275 -13.09 10.88 12.69
N HIS A 276 -12.36 10.91 11.58
CA HIS A 276 -12.84 11.52 10.34
C HIS A 276 -12.74 10.64 9.10
N LEU A 277 -11.96 9.55 9.13
CA LEU A 277 -11.77 8.62 8.02
C LEU A 277 -12.25 7.20 8.34
N THR A 278 -13.17 7.09 9.31
CA THR A 278 -13.91 5.86 9.62
C THR A 278 -15.39 6.01 9.28
N GLN A 279 -16.04 4.89 8.98
CA GLN A 279 -17.49 4.84 8.82
C GLN A 279 -18.16 5.22 10.14
N ARG A 280 -19.29 5.93 10.03
CA ARG A 280 -19.96 6.59 11.15
C ARG A 280 -20.20 5.64 12.33
N ARG A 281 -19.72 6.02 13.53
CA ARG A 281 -19.85 5.25 14.78
C ARG A 281 -19.23 3.84 14.71
N SER A 282 -18.15 3.66 13.95
CA SER A 282 -17.41 2.39 13.91
C SER A 282 -15.89 2.63 13.90
N HIS A 283 -15.12 1.54 13.89
CA HIS A 283 -13.68 1.56 13.64
C HIS A 283 -13.33 1.15 12.20
N VAL A 284 -14.33 0.96 11.35
CA VAL A 284 -14.13 0.53 9.97
C VAL A 284 -13.65 1.73 9.15
N LEU A 285 -12.53 1.61 8.45
CA LEU A 285 -12.00 2.67 7.60
C LEU A 285 -12.93 2.93 6.41
N THR A 286 -13.07 4.20 6.02
CA THR A 286 -13.79 4.59 4.80
C THR A 286 -12.98 4.21 3.56
N THR A 287 -13.64 3.83 2.46
CA THR A 287 -13.00 3.53 1.17
C THR A 287 -13.49 4.49 0.09
N HIS A 288 -12.74 4.58 -1.03
CA HIS A 288 -12.94 5.62 -2.05
C HIS A 288 -13.42 5.04 -3.41
N GLY A 289 -14.02 3.85 -3.38
CA GLY A 289 -14.66 3.24 -4.55
C GLY A 289 -13.71 2.52 -5.50
N THR A 290 -13.70 2.94 -6.77
CA THR A 290 -13.05 2.27 -7.92
C THR A 290 -11.85 3.06 -8.43
N GLY A 291 -11.20 2.57 -9.48
CA GLY A 291 -10.03 3.20 -10.08
C GLY A 291 -8.91 3.34 -9.05
N ASP A 292 -8.26 4.49 -9.03
CA ASP A 292 -7.19 4.79 -8.09
C ASP A 292 -7.66 4.79 -6.63
N GLY A 293 -8.89 5.27 -6.38
CA GLY A 293 -9.51 5.27 -5.06
C GLY A 293 -9.68 3.88 -4.45
N GLY A 294 -9.67 2.84 -5.29
CA GLY A 294 -9.70 1.45 -4.88
C GLY A 294 -8.45 0.99 -4.12
N LEU A 295 -7.34 1.74 -4.14
CA LEU A 295 -6.11 1.42 -3.40
C LEU A 295 -5.95 2.22 -2.10
N PHE A 296 -6.67 3.33 -1.96
CA PHE A 296 -6.28 4.38 -1.01
C PHE A 296 -6.27 3.92 0.44
N THR A 297 -7.26 3.15 0.86
CA THR A 297 -7.38 2.72 2.24
C THR A 297 -6.45 1.53 2.54
N GLY A 298 -6.06 0.76 1.52
CA GLY A 298 -5.02 -0.27 1.66
C GLY A 298 -3.66 0.34 1.98
N VAL A 299 -3.32 1.44 1.30
CA VAL A 299 -2.11 2.23 1.60
C VAL A 299 -2.16 2.72 3.05
N LEU A 300 -3.25 3.34 3.49
CA LEU A 300 -3.40 3.79 4.88
C LEU A 300 -3.22 2.64 5.88
N ALA A 301 -3.88 1.51 5.66
CA ALA A 301 -3.85 0.38 6.58
C ALA A 301 -2.44 -0.17 6.81
N ARG A 302 -1.58 -0.20 5.77
CA ARG A 302 -0.17 -0.56 5.91
C ARG A 302 0.53 0.27 6.97
N TYR A 303 0.35 1.59 6.94
CA TYR A 303 1.06 2.49 7.85
C TYR A 303 0.38 2.59 9.22
N LEU A 304 -0.93 2.36 9.31
CA LEU A 304 -1.61 2.13 10.59
C LEU A 304 -1.09 0.86 11.27
N ALA A 305 -0.77 -0.21 10.53
CA ALA A 305 -0.13 -1.38 11.13
C ALA A 305 1.26 -1.06 11.71
N LEU A 306 2.07 -0.26 10.99
CA LEU A 306 3.34 0.22 11.56
C LEU A 306 3.12 1.03 12.85
N ALA A 307 2.14 1.93 12.87
CA ALA A 307 1.79 2.69 14.07
C ALA A 307 1.26 1.80 15.20
N ALA A 308 0.54 0.73 14.88
CA ALA A 308 0.02 -0.23 15.86
C ALA A 308 1.13 -1.03 16.55
N THR A 309 2.25 -1.27 15.88
CA THR A 309 3.37 -2.09 16.39
C THR A 309 4.58 -1.26 16.82
N ASP A 310 4.49 0.08 16.83
CA ASP A 310 5.60 0.95 17.20
C ASP A 310 5.55 1.33 18.69
N GLU A 311 6.35 0.66 19.51
CA GLU A 311 6.38 0.85 20.97
C GLU A 311 6.68 2.28 21.43
N ARG A 312 7.25 3.13 20.56
CA ARG A 312 7.53 4.53 20.85
C ARG A 312 6.26 5.39 20.90
N LEU A 313 5.15 4.91 20.33
CA LEU A 313 3.85 5.58 20.40
C LEU A 313 3.08 5.20 21.68
N PRO A 314 2.18 6.08 22.19
CA PRO A 314 1.31 5.73 23.31
C PRO A 314 0.46 4.49 23.03
N GLU A 315 0.28 3.64 24.05
CA GLU A 315 -0.50 2.39 23.92
C GLU A 315 -1.92 2.62 23.38
N ALA A 316 -2.59 3.70 23.83
CA ALA A 316 -3.91 4.07 23.34
C ALA A 316 -3.93 4.36 21.82
N THR A 317 -2.87 5.00 21.30
CA THR A 317 -2.69 5.26 19.87
C THR A 317 -2.49 3.95 19.11
N ARG A 318 -1.63 3.07 19.61
CA ARG A 318 -1.36 1.75 19.02
C ARG A 318 -2.63 0.91 18.93
N ASN A 319 -3.37 0.82 20.04
CA ASN A 319 -4.63 0.08 20.12
C ASN A 319 -5.70 0.62 19.16
N ARG A 320 -5.78 1.94 18.96
CA ARG A 320 -6.71 2.56 17.99
C ARG A 320 -6.32 2.24 16.56
N ALA A 321 -5.03 2.33 16.22
CA ALA A 321 -4.53 1.95 14.90
C ALA A 321 -4.80 0.47 14.61
N ALA A 322 -4.52 -0.41 15.57
CA ALA A 322 -4.80 -1.84 15.49
C ALA A 322 -6.30 -2.11 15.24
N LEU A 323 -7.16 -1.50 16.05
CA LEU A 323 -8.61 -1.73 15.96
C LEU A 323 -9.18 -1.25 14.62
N MET A 324 -8.66 -0.15 14.05
CA MET A 324 -9.09 0.30 12.72
C MET A 324 -8.75 -0.72 11.63
N VAL A 325 -7.52 -1.24 11.64
CA VAL A 325 -7.06 -2.21 10.65
C VAL A 325 -7.82 -3.53 10.78
N THR A 326 -7.87 -4.11 11.97
CA THR A 326 -8.47 -5.43 12.21
C THR A 326 -9.99 -5.44 11.99
N THR A 327 -10.70 -4.40 12.45
CA THR A 327 -12.15 -4.29 12.20
C THR A 327 -12.44 -4.14 10.71
N THR A 328 -11.63 -3.36 9.98
CA THR A 328 -11.79 -3.21 8.53
C THR A 328 -11.52 -4.51 7.79
N ALA A 329 -10.49 -5.25 8.18
CA ALA A 329 -10.18 -6.56 7.66
C ALA A 329 -11.36 -7.53 7.86
N ASP A 330 -11.90 -7.61 9.07
CA ASP A 330 -13.07 -8.47 9.35
C ASP A 330 -14.25 -8.15 8.44
N ARG A 331 -14.58 -6.87 8.27
CA ARG A 331 -15.70 -6.45 7.40
C ARG A 331 -15.48 -6.75 5.93
N LEU A 332 -14.24 -6.71 5.43
CA LEU A 332 -13.92 -7.13 4.06
C LEU A 332 -13.99 -8.65 3.89
N TRP A 333 -13.57 -9.40 4.91
CA TRP A 333 -13.61 -10.86 4.90
C TRP A 333 -15.03 -11.40 4.97
N GLU A 334 -15.88 -10.82 5.82
CA GLU A 334 -17.30 -11.14 5.94
C GLU A 334 -18.03 -10.95 4.60
N GLY A 335 -17.73 -9.85 3.90
CA GLY A 335 -18.35 -9.52 2.62
C GLY A 335 -17.76 -10.22 1.39
N ARG A 336 -16.77 -11.10 1.54
CA ARG A 336 -16.09 -11.75 0.40
C ARG A 336 -17.06 -12.61 -0.42
N GLY A 337 -16.76 -12.76 -1.71
CA GLY A 337 -17.46 -13.66 -2.62
C GLY A 337 -16.51 -14.64 -3.32
N GLU A 338 -17.06 -15.67 -3.94
CA GLU A 338 -16.31 -16.61 -4.78
C GLU A 338 -16.65 -16.41 -6.25
N ARG A 339 -15.64 -16.55 -7.11
CA ARG A 339 -15.81 -16.56 -8.57
C ARG A 339 -14.94 -17.60 -9.24
N TRP A 340 -15.40 -18.07 -10.40
CA TRP A 340 -14.57 -18.86 -11.30
C TRP A 340 -13.72 -17.94 -12.17
N ALA A 341 -12.40 -18.11 -12.14
CA ALA A 341 -11.47 -17.33 -12.92
C ALA A 341 -10.57 -18.21 -13.77
N LYS A 342 -10.35 -17.80 -15.03
CA LYS A 342 -9.25 -18.32 -15.85
C LYS A 342 -7.95 -17.66 -15.38
N THR A 343 -7.05 -18.45 -14.82
CA THR A 343 -5.76 -18.01 -14.25
C THR A 343 -4.62 -17.97 -15.29
N GLY A 344 -4.96 -18.14 -16.57
CA GLY A 344 -4.02 -18.27 -17.69
C GLY A 344 -4.73 -18.67 -18.99
N ILE A 345 -3.99 -18.74 -20.10
CA ILE A 345 -4.54 -19.12 -21.43
C ILE A 345 -4.87 -20.63 -21.48
N ILE A 346 -4.10 -21.45 -20.77
CA ILE A 346 -4.15 -22.93 -20.84
C ILE A 346 -4.67 -23.55 -19.52
N THR A 347 -4.87 -22.75 -18.47
CA THR A 347 -5.28 -23.28 -17.15
C THR A 347 -6.78 -23.51 -17.07
N LYS A 348 -7.17 -24.58 -16.37
CA LYS A 348 -8.56 -24.82 -16.01
C LYS A 348 -9.06 -23.67 -15.12
N PRO A 349 -10.33 -23.24 -15.23
CA PRO A 349 -10.90 -22.28 -14.30
C PRO A 349 -10.75 -22.76 -12.86
N GLU A 350 -10.29 -21.87 -11.99
CA GLU A 350 -10.18 -22.13 -10.55
C GLU A 350 -11.12 -21.19 -9.78
N ARG A 351 -11.53 -21.58 -8.57
CA ARG A 351 -12.22 -20.67 -7.67
C ARG A 351 -11.24 -19.68 -7.08
N VAL A 352 -11.58 -18.40 -7.13
CA VAL A 352 -10.85 -17.31 -6.50
C VAL A 352 -11.80 -16.52 -5.62
N LEU A 353 -11.27 -15.93 -4.55
CA LEU A 353 -11.99 -14.96 -3.75
C LEU A 353 -11.98 -13.61 -4.43
N VAL A 354 -13.09 -12.89 -4.29
CA VAL A 354 -13.20 -11.47 -4.61
C VAL A 354 -13.73 -10.73 -3.39
N PHE A 355 -13.17 -9.56 -3.12
CA PHE A 355 -13.45 -8.78 -1.94
C PHE A 355 -14.25 -7.53 -2.32
N PRO A 356 -15.21 -7.09 -1.48
CA PRO A 356 -15.95 -5.86 -1.72
C PRO A 356 -15.01 -4.64 -1.66
N ARG A 357 -15.33 -3.61 -2.44
CA ARG A 357 -14.74 -2.26 -2.40
C ARG A 357 -15.08 -1.56 -1.10
N THR A 358 -16.26 -1.82 -0.55
CA THR A 358 -16.76 -1.21 0.68
C THR A 358 -16.76 -2.23 1.81
N PRO A 359 -15.97 -2.05 2.89
CA PRO A 359 -16.05 -2.92 4.05
C PRO A 359 -17.46 -2.93 4.63
N GLY A 360 -18.03 -4.13 4.80
CA GLY A 360 -19.41 -4.34 5.27
C GLY A 360 -20.45 -4.49 4.15
N ALA A 361 -20.09 -4.26 2.88
CA ALA A 361 -20.90 -4.64 1.73
C ALA A 361 -20.63 -6.08 1.29
N MET A 362 -21.51 -6.65 0.46
CA MET A 362 -21.31 -7.98 -0.10
C MET A 362 -20.70 -7.90 -1.50
N ALA A 363 -19.63 -8.66 -1.76
CA ALA A 363 -19.01 -8.72 -3.08
C ALA A 363 -20.00 -9.20 -4.17
N ALA A 364 -20.98 -10.01 -3.82
CA ALA A 364 -22.04 -10.45 -4.73
C ALA A 364 -22.93 -9.28 -5.23
N GLU A 365 -23.10 -8.24 -4.40
CA GLU A 365 -23.91 -7.06 -4.72
C GLU A 365 -23.08 -6.03 -5.51
N GLU A 366 -21.85 -5.78 -5.07
CA GLU A 366 -20.96 -4.83 -5.72
C GLU A 366 -20.38 -5.34 -7.04
N TYR A 367 -20.35 -6.66 -7.20
CA TYR A 367 -19.92 -7.35 -8.40
C TYR A 367 -20.95 -8.43 -8.76
N PRO A 368 -22.10 -8.05 -9.36
CA PRO A 368 -23.10 -9.03 -9.78
C PRO A 368 -22.63 -9.82 -11.00
N GLY A 369 -22.88 -11.13 -10.99
CA GLY A 369 -22.57 -12.04 -12.10
C GLY A 369 -21.08 -12.12 -12.45
N GLN A 370 -20.73 -11.72 -13.69
CA GLN A 370 -19.35 -11.69 -14.21
C GLN A 370 -18.85 -10.26 -14.42
N SER A 371 -19.35 -9.30 -13.64
CA SER A 371 -18.94 -7.90 -13.72
C SER A 371 -17.43 -7.71 -13.55
N VAL A 372 -16.90 -6.61 -14.07
CA VAL A 372 -15.48 -6.29 -13.98
C VAL A 372 -15.08 -5.96 -12.55
N VAL A 373 -14.02 -6.60 -12.08
CA VAL A 373 -13.32 -6.37 -10.82
C VAL A 373 -11.99 -5.73 -11.13
N GLU A 374 -11.66 -4.62 -10.47
CA GLU A 374 -10.41 -3.90 -10.67
C GLU A 374 -9.34 -4.37 -9.68
N LEU A 375 -8.09 -4.42 -10.15
CA LEU A 375 -6.95 -4.81 -9.35
C LEU A 375 -6.81 -3.95 -8.10
N SER A 376 -7.01 -2.63 -8.22
CA SER A 376 -6.84 -1.68 -7.11
C SER A 376 -7.67 -2.08 -5.89
N THR A 377 -8.96 -2.35 -6.10
CA THR A 377 -9.91 -2.74 -5.03
C THR A 377 -9.50 -4.04 -4.33
N GLN A 378 -8.95 -4.99 -5.09
CA GLN A 378 -8.50 -6.28 -4.55
C GLN A 378 -7.14 -6.18 -3.86
N LEU A 379 -6.26 -5.32 -4.37
CA LEU A 379 -5.01 -4.95 -3.70
C LEU A 379 -5.29 -4.29 -2.36
N GLN A 380 -6.26 -3.37 -2.28
CA GLN A 380 -6.64 -2.76 -1.01
C GLN A 380 -7.06 -3.79 0.02
N ALA A 381 -7.96 -4.71 -0.33
CA ALA A 381 -8.38 -5.76 0.58
C ALA A 381 -7.19 -6.62 1.02
N TRP A 382 -6.36 -7.07 0.07
CA TRP A 382 -5.16 -7.84 0.36
C TRP A 382 -4.21 -7.09 1.30
N MET A 383 -3.86 -5.83 1.03
CA MET A 383 -3.01 -5.01 1.89
C MET A 383 -3.58 -4.84 3.31
N ILE A 384 -4.91 -4.71 3.45
CA ILE A 384 -5.57 -4.61 4.76
C ILE A 384 -5.45 -5.94 5.52
N PHE A 385 -5.59 -7.09 4.85
CA PHE A 385 -5.38 -8.39 5.49
C PHE A 385 -3.92 -8.61 5.90
N GLU A 386 -2.97 -8.17 5.08
CA GLU A 386 -1.54 -8.20 5.41
C GLU A 386 -1.21 -7.34 6.62
N ALA A 387 -1.76 -6.12 6.66
CA ALA A 387 -1.64 -5.22 7.78
C ALA A 387 -2.22 -5.84 9.07
N ALA A 388 -3.39 -6.48 9.00
CA ALA A 388 -4.00 -7.16 10.13
C ALA A 388 -3.18 -8.38 10.61
N ALA A 389 -2.61 -9.15 9.68
CA ALA A 389 -1.72 -10.28 9.99
C ALA A 389 -0.46 -9.82 10.72
N ALA A 390 0.19 -8.75 10.25
CA ALA A 390 1.39 -8.20 10.90
C ALA A 390 1.12 -7.75 12.35
N ILE A 391 -0.05 -7.18 12.62
CA ILE A 391 -0.46 -6.76 13.97
C ILE A 391 -0.72 -7.98 14.88
N GLU A 392 -1.40 -9.00 14.35
CA GLU A 392 -1.68 -10.25 15.08
C GLU A 392 -0.40 -11.01 15.43
N GLU A 393 0.55 -11.08 14.48
CA GLU A 393 1.86 -11.69 14.68
C GLU A 393 2.68 -10.93 15.74
N HIS A 394 2.66 -9.60 15.73
CA HIS A 394 3.37 -8.79 16.73
C HIS A 394 2.80 -8.95 18.15
N HIS A 395 1.49 -9.05 18.33
CA HIS A 395 0.88 -9.27 19.65
C HIS A 395 1.05 -10.71 20.17
N SER A 396 1.39 -11.65 19.29
CA SER A 396 1.60 -13.05 19.63
C SER A 396 3.07 -13.39 19.93
N ALA A 397 4.00 -12.52 19.54
CA ALA A 397 5.44 -12.60 19.81
C ALA A 397 5.78 -11.98 21.17
#